data_AF-A0A256ZL29-F1
#
_entry.id   AF-A0A256ZL29-F1
#
_cell.length_a   1.000
_cell.length_b   1.000
_cell.length_c   1.000
_cell.angle_alpha   90.00
_cell.angle_beta   90.00
_cell.angle_gamma   90.00
#
_symmetry.space_group_name_H-M   'P 1'
#
loop_
_entity.id
_entity.type
_entity.pdbx_description
1 polymer ?
#
loop_
_entity_poly.entity_id
_entity_poly.type
_entity_poly.pdbx_seq_one_letter_code
_entity_poly.pdbx_strand_id
1 'polypeptide(L)'
;TGELYNPNRYVHEQRALEIMIGKFIHENGSYTEVFAVSPLFIVGMHGMFKKNSVVIIASCYGLTGEMLAEAFLRKGVSIYIAWPGDVSVEHMDKGLLKLIENALVKGLEWRKAVEQTNLEIGPDPFYNSTLEWRDRSLLEK
;
A
#
# COMPACT_ATOMS: atom_id res chain seq x y z
N THR A 1 -8.89 -1.04 -5.80
CA THR A 1 -8.95 -2.20 -6.70
C THR A 1 -9.16 -1.71 -8.12
N GLY A 2 -9.12 -2.58 -9.13
CA GLY A 2 -9.53 -2.23 -10.50
C GLY A 2 -11.02 -2.49 -10.80
N GLU A 3 -11.80 -2.95 -9.82
CA GLU A 3 -13.21 -3.28 -10.02
C GLU A 3 -14.09 -2.03 -9.88
N LEU A 4 -14.96 -1.79 -10.86
CA LEU A 4 -15.93 -0.69 -10.82
C LEU A 4 -16.85 -0.81 -9.61
N TYR A 5 -17.10 0.32 -8.96
CA TYR A 5 -18.03 0.37 -7.84
C TYR A 5 -19.44 -0.04 -8.27
N ASN A 6 -20.09 -0.86 -7.44
CA ASN A 6 -21.48 -1.26 -7.62
C ASN A 6 -22.18 -1.36 -6.26
N PRO A 7 -23.24 -0.57 -5.98
CA PRO A 7 -23.91 -0.57 -4.67
C PRO A 7 -24.58 -1.90 -4.31
N ASN A 8 -24.78 -2.80 -5.28
CA ASN A 8 -25.46 -4.09 -5.09
C ASN A 8 -24.50 -5.28 -4.95
N ARG A 9 -23.18 -5.08 -5.03
CA ARG A 9 -22.17 -6.15 -4.83
C ARG A 9 -21.48 -5.99 -3.49
N TYR A 10 -21.09 -7.09 -2.82
CA TYR A 10 -20.36 -7.02 -1.55
C TYR A 10 -21.08 -6.14 -0.50
N VAL A 11 -22.41 -6.27 -0.43
CA VAL A 11 -23.27 -5.36 0.37
C VAL A 11 -22.93 -5.42 1.86
N HIS A 12 -22.48 -6.58 2.35
CA HIS A 12 -22.10 -6.75 3.75
C HIS A 12 -20.81 -6.00 4.06
N GLU A 13 -19.80 -6.15 3.21
CA GLU A 13 -18.50 -5.51 3.31
C GLU A 13 -18.61 -4.00 3.15
N GLN A 14 -19.49 -3.52 2.25
CA GLN A 14 -19.81 -2.09 2.12
C GLN A 14 -20.46 -1.53 3.39
N ARG A 15 -21.46 -2.23 3.95
CA ARG A 15 -22.11 -1.80 5.20
C ARG A 15 -21.16 -1.82 6.40
N ALA A 16 -20.21 -2.76 6.41
CA ALA A 16 -19.16 -2.86 7.42
C ALA A 16 -18.01 -1.86 7.21
N LEU A 17 -18.07 -1.05 6.13
CA LEU A 17 -17.01 -0.11 5.73
C LEU A 17 -15.66 -0.81 5.45
N GLU A 18 -15.66 -2.11 5.21
CA GLU A 18 -14.47 -2.89 4.84
C GLU A 18 -14.05 -2.57 3.40
N ILE A 19 -15.02 -2.35 2.53
CA ILE A 19 -14.80 -1.79 1.21
C ILE A 19 -15.63 -0.52 1.03
N MET A 20 -15.08 0.43 0.27
CA MET A 20 -15.67 1.75 0.09
C MET A 20 -15.54 2.20 -1.37
N ILE A 21 -16.15 3.35 -1.69
CA ILE A 21 -15.96 4.02 -2.97
C ILE A 21 -14.55 4.64 -2.97
N GLY A 22 -13.71 4.18 -3.89
CA GLY A 22 -12.47 4.85 -4.28
C GLY A 22 -12.65 5.62 -5.58
N LYS A 23 -11.87 6.69 -5.76
CA LYS A 23 -11.86 7.47 -7.00
C LYS A 23 -10.51 7.33 -7.68
N PHE A 24 -10.52 6.80 -8.90
CA PHE A 24 -9.37 6.83 -9.78
C PHE A 24 -9.48 8.06 -10.68
N ILE A 25 -8.55 9.01 -10.55
CA ILE A 25 -8.57 10.27 -11.30
C ILE A 25 -7.80 10.07 -12.62
N HIS A 26 -8.43 10.40 -13.74
CA HIS A 26 -7.83 10.36 -15.07
C HIS A 26 -7.11 11.67 -15.38
N GLU A 27 -6.19 11.64 -16.35
CA GLU A 27 -5.41 12.82 -16.77
C GLU A 27 -6.28 14.00 -17.22
N ASN A 28 -7.46 13.73 -17.78
CA ASN A 28 -8.42 14.74 -18.21
C ASN A 28 -9.27 15.34 -17.07
N GLY A 29 -8.99 14.97 -15.81
CA GLY A 29 -9.70 15.42 -14.61
C GLY A 29 -11.02 14.70 -14.34
N SER A 30 -11.46 13.80 -15.22
CA SER A 30 -12.58 12.89 -14.91
C SER A 30 -12.14 11.83 -13.89
N TYR A 31 -13.09 11.11 -13.29
CA TYR A 31 -12.78 10.01 -12.40
C TYR A 31 -13.66 8.79 -12.67
N THR A 32 -13.12 7.62 -12.32
CA THR A 32 -13.88 6.37 -12.26
C THR A 32 -14.02 5.94 -10.81
N GLU A 33 -15.23 5.57 -10.43
CA GLU A 33 -15.50 4.98 -9.11
C GLU A 33 -15.18 3.49 -9.12
N VAL A 34 -14.32 3.09 -8.20
CA VAL A 34 -13.86 1.71 -8.02
C VAL A 34 -14.05 1.28 -6.58
N PHE A 35 -14.07 -0.02 -6.31
CA PHE A 35 -13.97 -0.49 -4.93
C PHE A 35 -12.57 -0.20 -4.36
N ALA A 36 -12.52 0.44 -3.20
CA ALA A 36 -11.32 0.61 -2.38
C ALA A 36 -11.42 -0.28 -1.14
N VAL A 37 -10.29 -0.85 -0.72
CA VAL A 37 -10.20 -1.68 0.49
C VAL A 37 -9.79 -0.77 1.66
N SER A 38 -10.53 -0.83 2.76
CA SER A 38 -10.25 -0.04 3.95
C SER A 38 -9.41 -0.81 4.97
N PRO A 39 -8.86 -0.13 5.99
CA PRO A 39 -8.22 -0.79 7.12
C PRO A 39 -9.15 -1.79 7.84
N LEU A 40 -10.46 -1.55 7.85
CA LEU A 40 -11.42 -2.43 8.52
C LEU A 40 -11.52 -3.80 7.86
N PHE A 41 -11.33 -3.88 6.54
CA PHE A 41 -11.23 -5.16 5.84
C PHE A 41 -10.08 -5.99 6.40
N ILE A 42 -8.93 -5.36 6.59
CA ILE A 42 -7.74 -6.03 7.14
C ILE A 42 -7.97 -6.47 8.58
N VAL A 43 -8.66 -5.65 9.39
CA VAL A 43 -9.05 -6.04 10.76
C VAL A 43 -9.99 -7.26 10.75
N GLY A 44 -10.96 -7.29 9.85
CA GLY A 44 -11.95 -8.36 9.69
C GLY A 44 -11.38 -9.68 9.13
N MET A 45 -10.24 -9.65 8.44
CA MET A 45 -9.62 -10.86 7.87
C MET A 45 -9.43 -11.99 8.90
N HIS A 46 -9.83 -13.20 8.55
CA HIS A 46 -9.58 -14.37 9.38
C HIS A 46 -8.11 -14.81 9.31
N GLY A 47 -7.55 -15.20 10.46
CA GLY A 47 -6.18 -15.66 10.58
C GLY A 47 -5.15 -14.55 10.78
N MET A 48 -3.87 -14.95 10.73
CA MET A 48 -2.71 -14.09 10.95
C MET A 48 -1.69 -14.35 9.84
N PHE A 49 -0.97 -13.30 9.43
CA PHE A 49 0.19 -13.45 8.59
C PHE A 49 1.29 -14.23 9.32
N LYS A 50 2.06 -15.02 8.56
CA LYS A 50 3.17 -15.80 9.12
C LYS A 50 4.27 -14.85 9.60
N LYS A 51 5.12 -15.36 10.48
CA LYS A 51 6.31 -14.62 10.94
C LYS A 51 7.16 -14.21 9.73
N ASN A 52 7.64 -12.97 9.75
CA ASN A 52 8.44 -12.33 8.69
C ASN A 52 7.67 -12.07 7.37
N SER A 53 6.33 -12.13 7.37
CA SER A 53 5.55 -11.69 6.21
C SER A 53 5.72 -10.19 5.98
N VAL A 54 5.98 -9.85 4.72
CA VAL A 54 6.10 -8.46 4.23
C VAL A 54 4.88 -8.13 3.38
N VAL A 55 4.34 -6.93 3.57
CA VAL A 55 3.26 -6.40 2.73
C VAL A 55 3.77 -5.18 2.00
N ILE A 56 3.58 -5.15 0.68
CA ILE A 56 3.89 -4.02 -0.18
C ILE A 56 2.58 -3.59 -0.83
N ILE A 57 2.15 -2.35 -0.59
CA ILE A 57 0.99 -1.75 -1.25
C ILE A 57 1.48 -0.83 -2.36
N ALA A 58 1.50 -1.35 -3.58
CA ALA A 58 1.76 -0.60 -4.80
C ALA A 58 0.50 0.13 -5.25
N SER A 59 0.19 1.23 -4.57
CA SER A 59 -0.92 2.13 -4.87
C SER A 59 -0.51 3.54 -4.47
N CYS A 60 -1.11 4.55 -5.13
CA CYS A 60 -1.19 5.89 -4.55
C CYS A 60 -1.85 5.81 -3.17
N TYR A 61 -1.42 6.68 -2.26
CA TYR A 61 -2.00 6.81 -0.92
C TYR A 61 -1.99 5.51 -0.08
N GLY A 62 -1.12 4.56 -0.43
CA GLY A 62 -0.97 3.30 0.30
C GLY A 62 -0.47 3.50 1.75
N LEU A 63 0.08 4.65 2.09
CA LEU A 63 0.44 5.04 3.46
C LEU A 63 -0.11 6.42 3.83
N THR A 64 -1.34 6.70 3.43
CA THR A 64 -2.02 7.93 3.85
C THR A 64 -2.48 7.79 5.29
N GLY A 65 -1.64 8.29 6.20
CA GLY A 65 -1.75 8.00 7.62
C GLY A 65 -1.34 6.57 7.95
N GLU A 66 -1.63 6.15 9.17
CA GLU A 66 -1.06 4.91 9.74
C GLU A 66 -2.06 3.76 9.86
N MET A 67 -3.37 4.02 9.78
CA MET A 67 -4.41 3.02 10.10
C MET A 67 -4.31 1.75 9.25
N LEU A 68 -4.02 1.86 7.95
CA LEU A 68 -3.89 0.69 7.09
C LEU A 68 -2.64 -0.13 7.45
N ALA A 69 -1.51 0.54 7.65
CA ALA A 69 -0.27 -0.09 8.09
C ALA A 69 -0.45 -0.78 9.45
N GLU A 70 -1.06 -0.10 10.43
CA GLU A 70 -1.39 -0.65 11.74
C GLU A 70 -2.27 -1.90 11.63
N ALA A 71 -3.30 -1.89 10.79
CA ALA A 71 -4.18 -3.04 10.61
C ALA A 71 -3.40 -4.28 10.12
N PHE A 72 -2.49 -4.11 9.16
CA PHE A 72 -1.61 -5.18 8.69
C PHE A 72 -0.61 -5.64 9.76
N LEU A 73 0.04 -4.71 10.46
CA LEU A 73 1.01 -5.02 11.51
C LEU A 73 0.38 -5.77 12.67
N ARG A 74 -0.84 -5.38 13.08
CA ARG A 74 -1.65 -6.09 14.08
C ARG A 74 -2.05 -7.48 13.62
N LYS A 75 -2.17 -7.72 12.30
CA LYS A 75 -2.36 -9.06 11.70
C LYS A 75 -1.07 -9.87 11.56
N GLY A 76 0.04 -9.40 12.10
CA GLY A 76 1.28 -10.19 12.21
C GLY A 76 2.33 -9.91 11.16
N VAL A 77 2.05 -9.01 10.20
CA VAL A 77 3.05 -8.50 9.24
C VAL A 77 4.26 -7.93 9.98
N SER A 78 5.46 -8.19 9.46
CA SER A 78 6.70 -7.67 10.05
C SER A 78 7.05 -6.27 9.56
N ILE A 79 6.79 -5.99 8.28
CA ILE A 79 7.01 -4.69 7.66
C ILE A 79 5.94 -4.42 6.60
N TYR A 80 5.40 -3.22 6.62
CA TYR A 80 4.46 -2.67 5.66
C TYR A 80 5.17 -1.61 4.84
N ILE A 81 5.09 -1.67 3.52
CA ILE A 81 5.82 -0.79 2.59
C ILE A 81 4.83 -0.21 1.58
N ALA A 82 4.86 1.10 1.38
CA ALA A 82 3.93 1.77 0.46
C ALA A 82 4.39 3.20 0.12
N TRP A 83 3.67 3.85 -0.81
CA TRP A 83 3.79 5.28 -1.07
C TRP A 83 2.76 6.07 -0.25
N PRO A 84 3.15 7.17 0.42
CA PRO A 84 2.26 7.93 1.29
C PRO A 84 1.27 8.83 0.54
N GLY A 85 1.57 9.20 -0.71
CA GLY A 85 0.79 10.12 -1.53
C GLY A 85 0.66 9.67 -2.98
N ASP A 86 0.41 10.62 -3.87
CA ASP A 86 0.40 10.38 -5.31
C ASP A 86 1.76 9.90 -5.80
N VAL A 87 1.73 9.00 -6.78
CA VAL A 87 2.91 8.46 -7.44
C VAL A 87 2.48 8.08 -8.86
N SER A 88 3.29 8.41 -9.85
CA SER A 88 3.02 8.03 -11.24
C SER A 88 3.14 6.51 -11.38
N VAL A 89 2.31 5.92 -12.25
CA VAL A 89 2.28 4.46 -12.46
C VAL A 89 3.66 3.94 -12.88
N GLU A 90 4.33 4.63 -13.80
CA GLU A 90 5.67 4.25 -14.27
C GLU A 90 6.71 4.30 -13.15
N HIS A 91 6.71 5.34 -12.31
CA HIS A 91 7.65 5.43 -11.21
C HIS A 91 7.37 4.38 -10.12
N MET A 92 6.09 4.14 -9.81
CA MET A 92 5.68 3.11 -8.86
C MET A 92 6.11 1.71 -9.31
N ASP A 93 5.91 1.35 -10.57
CA ASP A 93 6.31 0.07 -11.14
C ASP A 93 7.84 -0.11 -11.12
N LYS A 94 8.57 0.94 -11.50
CA LYS A 94 10.04 0.96 -11.42
C LYS A 94 10.53 0.79 -9.98
N GLY A 95 9.90 1.49 -9.04
CA GLY A 95 10.22 1.39 -7.62
C GLY A 95 9.91 0.02 -7.03
N LEU A 96 8.78 -0.58 -7.39
CA LEU A 96 8.41 -1.94 -6.97
C LEU A 96 9.41 -2.97 -7.50
N LEU A 97 9.74 -2.91 -8.79
CA LEU A 97 10.74 -3.80 -9.40
C LEU A 97 12.09 -3.68 -8.67
N LYS A 98 12.53 -2.44 -8.43
CA LYS A 98 13.81 -2.19 -7.79
C LYS A 98 13.84 -2.64 -6.33
N LEU A 99 12.75 -2.42 -5.59
CA LEU A 99 12.59 -2.91 -4.21
C LEU A 99 12.70 -4.43 -4.13
N ILE A 100 12.03 -5.15 -5.04
CA ILE A 100 12.09 -6.61 -5.11
C ILE A 100 13.51 -7.09 -5.46
N GLU A 101 14.18 -6.46 -6.42
CA GLU A 101 15.56 -6.76 -6.78
C GLU A 101 16.51 -6.57 -5.58
N ASN A 102 16.40 -5.43 -4.90
CA ASN A 102 17.22 -5.10 -3.72
C ASN A 102 16.98 -6.08 -2.57
N ALA A 103 15.72 -6.43 -2.27
CA ALA A 103 15.40 -7.31 -1.16
C ALA A 103 15.69 -8.79 -1.46
N LEU A 104 15.24 -9.29 -2.62
CA LEU A 104 15.22 -10.73 -2.90
C LEU A 104 16.42 -11.22 -3.71
N VAL A 105 16.97 -10.40 -4.60
CA VAL A 105 18.13 -10.78 -5.44
C VAL A 105 19.43 -10.39 -4.74
N LYS A 106 19.54 -9.14 -4.27
CA LYS A 106 20.73 -8.65 -3.56
C LYS A 106 20.73 -9.06 -2.07
N GLY A 107 19.61 -9.55 -1.54
CA GLY A 107 19.51 -10.05 -0.16
C GLY A 107 19.56 -8.95 0.91
N LEU A 108 19.21 -7.70 0.56
CA LEU A 108 19.14 -6.63 1.55
C LEU A 108 17.95 -6.85 2.50
N GLU A 109 18.13 -6.47 3.77
CA GLU A 109 17.01 -6.35 4.71
C GLU A 109 16.02 -5.31 4.19
N TRP A 110 14.71 -5.53 4.40
CA TRP A 110 13.66 -4.76 3.75
C TRP A 110 13.73 -3.24 3.97
N ARG A 111 14.13 -2.75 5.15
CA ARG A 111 14.30 -1.30 5.38
C ARG A 111 15.44 -0.75 4.52
N LYS A 112 16.57 -1.45 4.49
CA LYS A 112 17.71 -1.10 3.64
C LYS A 112 17.36 -1.20 2.16
N ALA A 113 16.52 -2.16 1.77
CA ALA A 113 16.04 -2.29 0.41
C ALA A 113 15.19 -1.08 0.01
N VAL A 114 14.33 -0.56 0.90
CA VAL A 114 13.59 0.70 0.65
C VAL A 114 14.54 1.89 0.52
N GLU A 115 15.48 2.05 1.46
CA GLU A 115 16.49 3.13 1.40
C GLU A 115 17.29 3.08 0.10
N GLN A 116 17.81 1.91 -0.27
CA GLN A 116 18.58 1.70 -1.49
C GLN A 116 17.74 1.95 -2.74
N THR A 117 16.47 1.54 -2.75
CA THR A 117 15.56 1.83 -3.87
C THR A 117 15.34 3.32 -4.04
N ASN A 118 15.04 4.05 -2.96
CA ASN A 118 14.88 5.51 -3.01
C ASN A 118 16.16 6.23 -3.47
N LEU A 119 17.33 5.72 -3.08
CA LEU A 119 18.63 6.24 -3.56
C LEU A 119 18.84 5.99 -5.07
N GLU A 120 18.46 4.81 -5.58
CA GLU A 120 18.67 4.45 -6.98
C GLU A 120 17.70 5.12 -7.95
N ILE A 121 16.43 5.31 -7.55
CA ILE A 121 15.38 5.81 -8.45
C ILE A 121 15.03 7.29 -8.21
N GLY A 122 15.38 7.85 -7.05
CA GLY A 122 14.97 9.19 -6.62
C GLY A 122 13.47 9.29 -6.29
N PRO A 123 12.98 10.49 -5.92
CA PRO A 123 11.54 10.72 -5.77
C PRO A 123 10.82 10.70 -7.13
N ASP A 124 9.51 10.48 -7.11
CA ASP A 124 8.67 10.63 -8.29
C ASP A 124 8.80 12.05 -8.89
N PRO A 125 9.07 12.21 -10.20
CA PRO A 125 9.34 13.53 -10.78
C PRO A 125 8.12 14.45 -10.86
N PHE A 126 6.91 13.93 -10.77
CA PHE A 126 5.65 14.70 -10.84
C PHE A 126 5.09 15.00 -9.45
N TYR A 127 5.19 14.03 -8.53
CA TYR A 127 4.55 14.09 -7.21
C TYR A 127 5.52 14.17 -6.03
N ASN A 128 6.83 14.07 -6.30
CA ASN A 128 7.90 14.09 -5.30
C ASN A 128 7.73 13.07 -4.16
N SER A 129 7.10 11.93 -4.48
CA SER A 129 6.76 10.86 -3.55
C SER A 129 7.84 9.78 -3.55
N THR A 130 8.14 9.19 -2.39
CA THR A 130 9.14 8.13 -2.20
C THR A 130 8.53 6.94 -1.47
N LEU A 131 9.20 5.79 -1.53
CA LEU A 131 8.79 4.61 -0.78
C LEU A 131 9.03 4.83 0.72
N GLU A 132 8.02 4.50 1.52
CA GLU A 132 8.10 4.49 2.98
C GLU A 132 7.80 3.10 3.53
N TRP A 133 8.19 2.89 4.79
CA TRP A 133 7.88 1.66 5.51
C TRP A 133 7.42 1.92 6.95
N ARG A 134 6.67 0.96 7.49
CA ARG A 134 6.26 0.87 8.90
C ARG A 134 6.52 -0.53 9.41
N ASP A 135 6.88 -0.64 10.68
CA ASP A 135 7.09 -1.90 11.38
C ASP A 135 6.31 -1.89 12.71
N ARG A 136 6.48 -2.93 13.52
CA ARG A 136 5.77 -3.06 14.81
C ARG A 136 6.03 -1.96 15.84
N SER A 137 7.14 -1.23 15.77
CA SER A 137 7.38 -0.04 16.61
C SER A 137 6.33 1.05 16.42
N LEU A 138 5.60 1.05 15.30
CA LEU A 138 4.44 1.92 15.11
C LEU A 138 3.35 1.66 16.15
N LEU A 139 3.18 0.42 16.61
CA LEU A 139 2.13 0.02 17.56
C LEU A 139 2.46 0.35 19.02
N GLU A 140 3.68 0.82 19.28
CA GLU A 140 4.19 1.15 20.62
C GLU A 140 4.04 2.64 20.96
N LYS A 141 3.58 3.44 20.01
CA LYS A 141 3.29 4.87 20.16
C LYS A 141 1.86 5.10 20.63
#